data_AF-A0A7W0CRM7-F1
#
_entry.id   AF-A0A7W0CRM7-F1
#
_cell.length_a   1.000
_cell.length_b   1.000
_cell.length_c   1.000
_cell.angle_alpha   90.00
_cell.angle_beta   90.00
_cell.angle_gamma   90.00
#
_symmetry.space_group_name_H-M   'P 1'
#
loop_
_entity.id
_entity.type
_entity.pdbx_description
1 polymer ?
#
loop_
_entity_poly.entity_id
_entity_poly.type
_entity_poly.pdbx_seq_one_letter_code
_entity_poly.pdbx_strand_id
1 'polypeptide(L)' 'MADLDATIARARELGAAVYIPRMDSPKGTFVAFQDPQGAHFYVIQLNGE' A
#
# COMPACT_ATOMS: atom_id res chain seq x y z
N MET A 1 6.56 2.47 9.59
CA MET A 1 5.49 1.50 9.93
C MET A 1 4.14 2.19 10.06
N ALA A 2 4.00 3.24 10.89
CA ALA A 2 2.75 3.98 11.04
C ALA A 2 2.23 4.60 9.72
N ASP A 3 3.13 5.06 8.85
CA ASP A 3 2.77 5.73 7.60
C ASP A 3 2.09 4.78 6.59
N LEU A 4 2.60 3.54 6.49
CA LEU A 4 2.05 2.53 5.60
C LEU A 4 0.66 2.08 6.05
N ASP A 5 0.47 1.83 7.35
CA ASP A 5 -0.83 1.46 7.92
C ASP A 5 -1.85 2.60 7.79
N ALA A 6 -1.43 3.86 8.01
CA ALA A 6 -2.27 5.03 7.79
C ALA A 6 -2.67 5.18 6.32
N THR A 7 -1.74 4.93 5.40
CA THR A 7 -2.01 4.93 3.95
C THR A 7 -2.97 3.81 3.56
N ILE A 8 -2.81 2.61 4.11
CA ILE A 8 -3.74 1.47 3.88
C ILE A 8 -5.13 1.81 4.40
N ALA A 9 -5.25 2.35 5.60
CA ALA A 9 -6.52 2.78 6.16
C ALA A 9 -7.17 3.83 5.25
N ARG A 10 -6.42 4.86 4.83
CA ARG A 10 -6.92 5.91 3.95
C ARG A 10 -7.35 5.40 2.58
N ALA A 11 -6.57 4.51 1.98
CA ALA A 11 -6.90 3.89 0.71
C ALA A 11 -8.23 3.12 0.81
N ARG A 12 -8.43 2.36 1.90
CA ARG A 12 -9.68 1.65 2.16
C ARG A 12 -10.87 2.60 2.37
N GLU A 13 -10.70 3.70 3.10
CA GLU A 13 -11.74 4.72 3.26
C GLU A 13 -12.19 5.33 1.92
N LEU A 14 -11.25 5.47 0.98
CA LEU A 14 -11.52 5.99 -0.38
C LEU A 14 -12.11 4.93 -1.33
N GLY A 15 -12.33 3.70 -0.85
CA GLY A 15 -12.89 2.60 -1.63
C GLY A 15 -11.86 1.77 -2.38
N ALA A 16 -10.56 2.01 -2.17
CA ALA A 16 -9.53 1.16 -2.76
C ALA A 16 -9.44 -0.18 -2.02
N ALA A 17 -9.37 -1.27 -2.78
CA ALA A 17 -9.18 -2.62 -2.27
C ALA A 17 -7.69 -2.97 -2.24
N VAL A 18 -7.23 -3.56 -1.14
CA VAL A 18 -5.87 -4.14 -1.06
C VAL A 18 -5.90 -5.48 -1.79
N TYR A 19 -5.23 -5.57 -2.94
CA TYR A 19 -5.17 -6.81 -3.73
C TYR A 19 -3.85 -7.55 -3.53
N ILE A 20 -2.76 -6.83 -3.22
CA ILE A 20 -1.53 -7.43 -2.69
C ILE A 20 -1.38 -6.95 -1.25
N PRO A 21 -1.49 -7.87 -0.27
CA PRO A 21 -1.27 -7.50 1.12
C PRO A 21 0.15 -7.01 1.33
N ARG A 22 0.39 -6.35 2.46
CA ARG A 22 1.72 -5.91 2.89
C ARG A 22 2.76 -6.99 2.63
N MET A 23 3.75 -6.68 1.79
CA MET A 23 4.85 -7.56 1.45
C MET A 23 6.15 -6.89 1.86
N ASP A 24 6.91 -7.58 2.70
CA ASP A 24 8.22 -7.13 3.13
C ASP A 24 9.29 -7.61 2.15
N SER A 25 10.13 -6.68 1.70
CA SER A 25 11.25 -6.91 0.79
C SER A 25 12.52 -6.33 1.42
N PRO A 26 13.72 -6.87 1.10
CA PRO A 26 14.99 -6.32 1.58
C PRO A 26 15.18 -4.82 1.32
N LYS A 27 14.49 -4.23 0.34
CA LYS A 27 14.57 -2.78 0.05
C LYS A 27 13.50 -1.93 0.75
N GLY A 28 12.52 -2.55 1.39
CA GLY A 28 11.38 -1.85 2.00
C GLY A 28 10.11 -2.68 1.96
N THR A 29 9.11 -2.21 2.69
CA THR A 29 7.78 -2.83 2.71
C THR A 29 6.92 -2.18 1.63
N PHE A 30 6.19 -2.97 0.83
CA PHE A 30 5.24 -2.47 -0.15
C PHE A 30 3.85 -3.09 -0.01
N VAL A 31 2.86 -2.42 -0.58
CA VAL A 31 1.46 -2.85 -0.64
C VAL A 31 0.86 -2.39 -1.96
N ALA A 32 -0.05 -3.16 -2.54
CA ALA A 32 -0.72 -2.79 -3.77
C ALA A 32 -2.23 -2.71 -3.61
N PHE A 33 -2.80 -1.67 -4.23
CA PHE A 33 -4.19 -1.32 -4.17
C PHE A 33 -4.80 -1.28 -5.56
N GLN A 34 -6.10 -1.55 -5.59
CA GLN A 34 -6.96 -1.37 -6.74
C GLN A 34 -8.04 -0.36 -6.36
N ASP A 35 -8.15 0.75 -7.09
CA ASP A 35 -9.26 1.68 -6.88
C ASP A 35 -10.57 1.15 -7.51
N PRO A 36 -11.73 1.72 -7.15
CA PRO A 36 -13.04 1.29 -7.68
C PRO A 36 -13.17 1.33 -9.21
N GLN A 37 -12.39 2.17 -9.90
CA GLN A 37 -12.35 2.28 -11.36
C GLN A 37 -11.43 1.22 -11.98
N GLY A 38 -10.78 0.40 -11.16
CA GLY A 38 -9.96 -0.72 -11.58
C GLY A 38 -8.50 -0.38 -11.85
N ALA A 39 -8.04 0.85 -11.58
CA ALA A 39 -6.62 1.17 -11.72
C ALA A 39 -5.80 0.57 -10.57
N HIS A 40 -4.58 0.17 -10.88
CA HIS A 40 -3.66 -0.46 -9.93
C HIS A 40 -2.54 0.49 -9.57
N PHE A 41 -2.27 0.60 -8.29
CA PHE A 41 -1.15 1.38 -7.78
C PHE A 41 -0.53 0.71 -6.56
N TYR A 42 0.74 0.98 -6.31
CA TYR A 42 1.47 0.43 -5.19
C TYR A 42 2.14 1.54 -4.39
N VAL A 43 2.19 1.34 -3.08
CA VAL A 43 2.90 2.22 -2.15
C VAL A 43 4.04 1.41 -1.58
N ILE A 44 5.25 1.96 -1.66
CA ILE A 44 6.46 1.37 -1.09
C ILE A 44 7.04 2.30 -0.05
N GLN A 45 7.20 1.78 1.16
CA GLN A 45 7.97 2.44 2.21
C GLN A 45 9.41 1.91 2.08
N LEU A 46 10.28 2.71 1.46
CA LEU A 46 11.71 2.41 1.37
C LEU A 46 12.31 2.52 2.77
N ASN A 47 13.04 1.49 3.19
CA ASN A 47 13.89 1.61 4.37
C ASN A 47 15.15 2.34 3.89
N GLY A 48 15.25 3.62 4.23
CA GLY A 48 16.41 4.45 3.86
C GLY A 48 17.72 3.81 4.33
N GLU A 49 18.74 3.92 3.49
CA GLU A 49 20.15 3.70 3.86
C GLU A 49 20.62 4.74 4.89
#